data_AF-A0A3P1WNG2-F1
#
_entry.id   AF-A0A3P1WNG2-F1
#
_cell.length_a   1.000
_cell.length_b   1.000
_cell.length_c   1.000
_cell.angle_alpha   90.00
_cell.angle_beta   90.00
_cell.angle_gamma   90.00
#
_symmetry.space_group_name_H-M   'P 1'
#
loop_
_entity.id
_entity.type
_entity.pdbx_description
1 polymer ?
#
loop_
_entity_poly.entity_id
_entity_poly.type
_entity_poly.pdbx_seq_one_letter_code
_entity_poly.pdbx_strand_id
1 'polypeptide(L)'
;MSDVMQGITEDVKFNHEHADALINACNDAADTIEGQTSSRSSWLNDALTDFKGYYADIFKRNGEIQVSDASLVVTRLREVVKAVQDLKAAAKAEQERRETARAWKQRQDERGFWDHVADWFTGGEAPPVGPPNPEPTFSVTAVSPPERQAITGSGYTGTSSARPANLRSFATNSSGGNNELRPKATTASTAYSNFEGSCHWGSLSASGVFTGFDKYITANDNDVKWANTVADAFEAAGGDGVVTVANATVTAALETAGVNAERKDLEIDPPQMFGAPPTTGYA
;
A
#
# COMPACT_ATOMS: atom_id res chain seq x y z
N MET A 1 -43.42 3.34 -32.18
CA MET A 1 -43.32 3.73 -30.76
C MET A 1 -41.84 3.98 -30.53
N SER A 2 -41.43 5.25 -30.51
CA SER A 2 -40.06 5.61 -30.15
C SER A 2 -39.90 5.37 -28.66
N ASP A 3 -38.93 4.55 -28.28
CA ASP A 3 -38.57 4.35 -26.88
C ASP A 3 -38.22 5.71 -26.28
N VAL A 4 -38.95 6.12 -25.24
CA VAL A 4 -38.78 7.46 -24.65
C VAL A 4 -37.54 7.38 -23.78
N MET A 5 -36.41 7.94 -24.25
CA MET A 5 -35.20 8.04 -23.43
C MET A 5 -35.55 8.59 -22.03
N GLN A 6 -35.28 7.81 -20.99
CA GLN A 6 -35.44 8.27 -19.61
C GLN A 6 -34.07 8.63 -19.05
N GLY A 7 -33.96 9.74 -18.32
CA GLY A 7 -32.73 9.99 -17.56
C GLY A 7 -32.56 8.91 -16.49
N ILE A 8 -31.35 8.40 -16.29
CA ILE A 8 -31.08 7.44 -15.20
C ILE A 8 -31.47 8.12 -13.87
N THR A 9 -32.40 7.50 -13.15
CA THR A 9 -32.97 8.13 -11.95
C THR A 9 -32.07 7.98 -10.73
N GLU A 10 -31.30 6.90 -10.62
CA GLU A 10 -30.41 6.68 -9.50
C GLU A 10 -29.11 7.47 -9.61
N ASP A 11 -28.69 8.02 -8.47
CA ASP A 11 -27.35 8.57 -8.33
C ASP A 11 -26.27 7.49 -8.43
N VAL A 12 -25.06 7.94 -8.74
CA VAL A 12 -23.88 7.10 -8.77
C VAL A 12 -23.63 6.57 -7.35
N LYS A 13 -23.60 5.24 -7.22
CA LYS A 13 -23.33 4.56 -5.94
C LYS A 13 -21.84 4.65 -5.60
N PHE A 14 -21.39 5.83 -5.18
CA PHE A 14 -20.01 6.11 -4.84
C PHE A 14 -19.93 7.08 -3.66
N ASN A 15 -19.29 6.66 -2.57
CA ASN A 15 -19.11 7.49 -1.40
C ASN A 15 -17.77 8.25 -1.48
N HIS A 16 -17.85 9.55 -1.80
CA HIS A 16 -16.67 10.41 -1.95
C HIS A 16 -15.89 10.60 -0.63
N GLU A 17 -16.56 10.60 0.52
CA GLU A 17 -15.92 10.75 1.83
C GLU A 17 -15.10 9.52 2.20
N HIS A 18 -15.64 8.32 1.95
CA HIS A 18 -14.89 7.07 2.17
C HIS A 18 -13.74 6.90 1.17
N ALA A 19 -13.90 7.37 -0.07
CA ALA A 19 -12.78 7.47 -1.02
C ALA A 19 -11.68 8.40 -0.52
N ASP A 20 -12.03 9.58 0.01
CA ASP A 20 -11.05 10.52 0.57
C ASP A 20 -10.36 9.97 1.83
N ALA A 21 -11.11 9.29 2.69
CA ALA A 21 -10.55 8.63 3.87
C ALA A 21 -9.49 7.57 3.47
N LEU A 22 -9.76 6.78 2.44
CA LEU A 22 -8.80 5.79 1.91
C LEU A 22 -7.57 6.46 1.30
N ILE A 23 -7.76 7.49 0.47
CA ILE A 23 -6.65 8.27 -0.11
C ILE A 23 -5.74 8.82 0.99
N ASN A 24 -6.33 9.46 2.00
CA ASN A 24 -5.58 10.08 3.09
C ASN A 24 -4.85 9.03 3.95
N ALA A 25 -5.51 7.91 4.27
CA ALA A 25 -4.89 6.85 5.07
C ALA A 25 -3.71 6.18 4.36
N CYS A 26 -3.83 5.91 3.05
CA CYS A 26 -2.74 5.35 2.26
C CYS A 26 -1.56 6.33 2.10
N ASN A 27 -1.84 7.62 1.89
CA ASN A 27 -0.79 8.65 1.84
C ASN A 27 -0.07 8.79 3.18
N ASP A 28 -0.81 8.89 4.29
CA ASP A 28 -0.25 9.01 5.64
C ASP A 28 0.59 7.78 6.02
N ALA A 29 0.15 6.58 5.66
CA ALA A 29 0.94 5.36 5.81
C ALA A 29 2.25 5.39 5.00
N ALA A 30 2.17 5.77 3.72
CA ALA A 30 3.33 5.89 2.85
C ALA A 30 4.32 6.94 3.36
N ASP A 31 3.84 8.13 3.71
CA ASP A 31 4.63 9.23 4.28
C ASP A 31 5.33 8.79 5.58
N THR A 32 4.65 8.03 6.44
CA THR A 32 5.23 7.51 7.69
C THR A 32 6.36 6.52 7.40
N ILE A 33 6.20 5.61 6.43
CA ILE A 33 7.25 4.67 6.03
C ILE A 33 8.46 5.42 5.47
N GLU A 34 8.22 6.37 4.55
CA GLU A 34 9.27 7.19 3.93
C GLU A 34 10.02 8.01 4.99
N GLY A 35 9.30 8.61 5.94
CA GLY A 35 9.85 9.37 7.05
C GLY A 35 10.78 8.57 7.98
N GLN A 36 10.60 7.25 8.09
CA GLN A 36 11.47 6.39 8.89
C GLN A 36 12.76 5.97 8.18
N THR A 37 12.91 6.21 6.87
CA THR A 37 14.03 5.70 6.06
C THR A 37 15.40 6.07 6.64
N SER A 38 15.60 7.36 6.94
CA SER A 38 16.88 7.85 7.48
C SER A 38 17.16 7.31 8.87
N SER A 39 16.15 7.23 9.73
CA SER A 39 16.28 6.70 11.09
C SER A 39 16.63 5.22 11.08
N ARG A 40 15.94 4.41 10.28
CA ARG A 40 16.23 2.97 10.13
C ARG A 40 17.63 2.72 9.59
N SER A 41 18.07 3.51 8.61
CA SER A 41 19.45 3.47 8.11
C SER A 41 20.47 3.79 9.20
N SER A 42 20.22 4.84 10.01
CA SER A 42 21.08 5.17 11.14
C SER A 42 21.17 4.02 12.14
N TRP A 43 20.03 3.46 12.56
CA TRP A 43 20.01 2.36 13.54
C TRP A 43 20.75 1.13 13.03
N LEU A 44 20.60 0.80 11.74
CA LEU A 44 21.31 -0.31 11.09
C LEU A 44 22.82 -0.07 11.10
N ASN A 45 23.26 1.13 10.70
CA ASN A 45 24.69 1.48 10.64
C ASN A 45 25.33 1.51 12.03
N ASP A 46 24.61 2.01 13.04
CA ASP A 46 25.06 2.00 14.43
C ASP A 46 25.24 0.55 14.94
N ALA A 47 24.29 -0.34 14.63
CA ALA A 47 24.39 -1.76 14.94
C ALA A 47 25.51 -2.50 14.17
N LEU A 48 25.83 -2.05 12.95
CA LEU A 48 26.96 -2.57 12.17
C LEU A 48 28.33 -2.07 12.66
N THR A 49 28.37 -1.07 13.53
CA THR A 49 29.64 -0.59 14.11
C THR A 49 30.28 -1.69 14.96
N ASP A 50 31.50 -2.08 14.58
CA ASP A 50 32.24 -3.22 15.13
C ASP A 50 31.58 -4.60 14.95
N PHE A 51 30.51 -4.68 14.14
CA PHE A 51 29.93 -5.96 13.71
C PHE A 51 30.72 -6.50 12.50
N LYS A 52 31.39 -7.65 12.65
CA LYS A 52 32.19 -8.28 11.60
C LYS A 52 31.91 -9.77 11.49
N GLY A 53 32.15 -10.32 10.30
CA GLY A 53 31.99 -11.74 9.99
C GLY A 53 30.65 -12.06 9.32
N TYR A 54 30.39 -13.35 9.16
CA TYR A 54 29.24 -13.88 8.43
C TYR A 54 27.89 -13.27 8.87
N TYR A 55 27.70 -13.10 10.17
CA TYR A 55 26.45 -12.55 10.70
C TYR A 55 26.31 -11.03 10.52
N ALA A 56 27.42 -10.29 10.34
CA ALA A 56 27.35 -8.88 9.96
C ALA A 56 26.86 -8.73 8.51
N ASP A 57 27.31 -9.61 7.61
CA ASP A 57 26.88 -9.62 6.20
C ASP A 57 25.40 -9.99 6.08
N ILE A 58 24.92 -10.99 6.85
CA ILE A 58 23.49 -11.30 6.98
C ILE A 58 22.70 -10.10 7.48
N PHE A 59 23.16 -9.47 8.57
CA PHE A 59 22.44 -8.35 9.17
C PHE A 59 22.30 -7.17 8.21
N LYS A 60 23.40 -6.85 7.49
CA LYS A 60 23.39 -5.84 6.43
C LYS A 60 22.41 -6.21 5.31
N ARG A 61 22.42 -7.46 4.85
CA ARG A 61 21.48 -7.96 3.81
C ARG A 61 20.03 -7.85 4.25
N ASN A 62 19.71 -8.23 5.48
CA ASN A 62 18.36 -8.11 6.02
C ASN A 62 17.90 -6.65 6.02
N GLY A 63 18.79 -5.71 6.36
CA GLY A 63 18.54 -4.27 6.22
C GLY A 63 18.28 -3.82 4.78
N GLU A 64 19.07 -4.30 3.82
CA GLU A 64 18.87 -4.01 2.38
C GLU A 64 17.52 -4.53 1.86
N ILE A 65 17.10 -5.72 2.31
CA ILE A 65 15.78 -6.29 2.00
C ILE A 65 14.68 -5.45 2.64
N GLN A 66 14.83 -5.08 3.92
CA GLN A 66 13.86 -4.24 4.63
C GLN A 66 13.63 -2.89 3.91
N VAL A 67 14.67 -2.25 3.38
CA VAL A 67 14.56 -1.02 2.59
C VAL A 67 13.84 -1.25 1.25
N SER A 68 14.12 -2.40 0.60
CA SER A 68 13.44 -2.79 -0.65
C SER A 68 11.94 -3.02 -0.40
N ASP A 69 11.60 -3.73 0.67
CA ASP A 69 10.22 -4.00 1.07
C ASP A 69 9.48 -2.72 1.43
N ALA A 70 10.12 -1.79 2.15
CA ALA A 70 9.54 -0.48 2.47
C ALA A 70 9.15 0.28 1.19
N SER A 71 10.04 0.30 0.20
CA SER A 71 9.81 0.94 -1.10
C SER A 71 8.66 0.27 -1.87
N LEU A 72 8.57 -1.07 -1.80
CA LEU A 72 7.47 -1.81 -2.41
C LEU A 72 6.12 -1.46 -1.76
N VAL A 73 6.05 -1.45 -0.42
CA VAL A 73 4.81 -1.09 0.30
C VAL A 73 4.37 0.33 -0.05
N VAL A 74 5.29 1.31 -0.02
CA VAL A 74 5.01 2.70 -0.40
C VAL A 74 4.48 2.77 -1.83
N THR A 75 5.14 2.10 -2.77
CA THR A 75 4.69 2.07 -4.18
C THR A 75 3.26 1.55 -4.30
N ARG A 76 2.94 0.41 -3.65
CA ARG A 76 1.59 -0.17 -3.70
C ARG A 76 0.52 0.69 -3.02
N LEU A 77 0.84 1.36 -1.91
CA LEU A 77 -0.06 2.31 -1.26
C LEU A 77 -0.37 3.52 -2.16
N ARG A 78 0.63 4.08 -2.84
CA ARG A 78 0.43 5.20 -3.77
C ARG A 78 -0.32 4.80 -5.04
N GLU A 79 -0.16 3.55 -5.47
CA GLU A 79 -0.98 2.97 -6.55
C GLU A 79 -2.46 2.85 -6.16
N VAL A 80 -2.76 2.45 -4.92
CA VAL A 80 -4.12 2.48 -4.39
C VAL A 80 -4.67 3.91 -4.40
N VAL A 81 -3.89 4.89 -3.93
CA VAL A 81 -4.29 6.31 -3.94
C VAL A 81 -4.67 6.76 -5.35
N LYS A 82 -3.83 6.47 -6.34
CA LYS A 82 -4.09 6.83 -7.74
C LYS A 82 -5.36 6.16 -8.27
N ALA A 83 -5.51 4.85 -8.04
CA ALA A 83 -6.70 4.12 -8.47
C ALA A 83 -7.99 4.72 -7.91
N VAL A 84 -7.99 5.06 -6.61
CA VAL A 84 -9.16 5.65 -5.94
C VAL A 84 -9.44 7.07 -6.45
N GLN A 85 -8.41 7.87 -6.72
CA GLN A 85 -8.56 9.19 -7.34
C GLN A 85 -9.19 9.10 -8.73
N ASP A 86 -8.74 8.15 -9.56
CA ASP A 86 -9.28 7.93 -10.90
C ASP A 86 -10.75 7.48 -10.85
N LEU A 87 -11.08 6.53 -9.97
CA LEU A 87 -12.47 6.09 -9.74
C LEU A 87 -13.35 7.25 -9.24
N LYS A 88 -12.85 8.06 -8.30
CA LYS A 88 -13.58 9.21 -7.74
C LYS A 88 -13.88 10.26 -8.81
N ALA A 89 -12.90 10.59 -9.65
CA ALA A 89 -13.06 11.55 -10.74
C ALA A 89 -14.08 11.06 -11.77
N ALA A 90 -14.00 9.78 -12.15
CA ALA A 90 -14.91 9.17 -13.10
C ALA A 90 -16.35 9.08 -12.53
N ALA A 91 -16.51 8.75 -11.25
CA ALA A 91 -17.80 8.72 -10.56
C ALA A 91 -18.46 10.10 -10.53
N LYS A 92 -17.68 11.15 -10.26
CA LYS A 92 -18.19 12.53 -10.28
C LYS A 92 -18.66 12.94 -11.68
N ALA A 93 -17.88 12.62 -12.72
CA ALA A 93 -18.26 12.93 -14.10
C ALA A 93 -19.51 12.16 -14.55
N GLU A 94 -19.69 10.92 -14.08
CA GLU A 94 -20.94 10.16 -14.28
C GLU A 94 -22.13 10.81 -13.59
N GLN A 95 -21.97 11.25 -12.33
CA GLN A 95 -23.03 11.91 -11.58
C GLN A 95 -23.50 13.20 -12.28
N GLU A 96 -22.55 14.06 -12.69
CA GLU A 96 -22.84 15.30 -13.43
C GLU A 96 -23.60 15.02 -14.74
N ARG A 97 -23.29 13.91 -15.42
CA ARG A 97 -23.98 13.52 -16.65
C ARG A 97 -25.41 13.05 -16.38
N ARG A 98 -25.63 12.25 -15.34
CA ARG A 98 -26.98 11.82 -14.92
C ARG A 98 -27.83 13.02 -14.51
N GLU A 99 -27.27 13.96 -13.77
CA GLU A 99 -27.94 15.21 -13.40
C GLU A 99 -28.30 16.06 -14.62
N THR A 100 -27.38 16.18 -15.58
CA THR A 100 -27.64 16.91 -16.84
C THR A 100 -28.77 16.26 -17.64
N ALA A 101 -28.77 14.93 -17.75
CA ALA A 101 -29.82 14.17 -18.43
C ALA A 101 -31.18 14.33 -17.74
N ARG A 102 -31.22 14.24 -16.40
CA ARG A 102 -32.44 14.47 -15.59
C ARG A 102 -32.98 15.89 -15.76
N ALA A 103 -32.10 16.90 -15.69
CA ALA A 103 -32.50 18.30 -15.85
C ALA A 103 -33.00 18.62 -17.26
N TRP A 104 -32.39 18.05 -18.31
CA TRP A 104 -32.90 18.16 -19.67
C TRP A 104 -34.29 17.54 -19.79
N LYS A 105 -34.47 16.33 -19.23
CA LYS A 105 -35.77 15.65 -19.27
C LYS A 105 -36.87 16.44 -18.55
N GLN A 106 -36.56 16.97 -17.37
CA GLN A 106 -37.50 17.83 -16.63
C GLN A 106 -37.95 19.04 -17.47
N ARG A 107 -37.01 19.72 -18.15
CA ARG A 107 -37.35 20.84 -19.05
C ARG A 107 -38.24 20.42 -20.22
N GLN A 108 -38.02 19.23 -20.79
CA GLN A 108 -38.86 18.70 -21.86
C GLN A 108 -40.28 18.37 -21.37
N ASP A 109 -40.41 17.81 -20.17
CA ASP A 109 -41.71 17.46 -19.59
C ASP A 109 -42.50 18.72 -19.15
N GLU A 110 -41.82 19.76 -18.66
CA GLU A 110 -42.42 21.05 -18.28
C GLU A 110 -42.90 21.87 -19.49
N ARG A 111 -42.31 21.69 -20.68
CA ARG A 111 -42.76 22.31 -21.95
C ARG A 111 -44.06 21.73 -22.54
N GLY A 112 -44.80 20.92 -21.77
CA GLY A 112 -45.92 20.08 -22.23
C GLY A 112 -46.84 20.62 -23.34
N PHE A 113 -47.23 19.71 -24.24
CA PHE A 113 -48.21 19.73 -25.36
C PHE A 113 -48.22 20.94 -26.33
N TRP A 114 -48.24 22.18 -25.87
CA TRP A 114 -48.35 23.36 -26.74
C TRP A 114 -47.05 23.70 -27.49
N ASP A 115 -45.88 23.45 -26.88
CA ASP A 115 -44.59 23.66 -27.55
C ASP A 115 -44.23 22.54 -28.52
N HIS A 116 -44.83 21.34 -28.40
CA HIS A 116 -44.63 20.24 -29.36
C HIS A 116 -45.11 20.58 -30.79
N VAL A 117 -46.09 21.48 -30.91
CA VAL A 117 -46.58 21.97 -32.22
C VAL A 117 -45.59 22.99 -32.82
N ALA A 118 -44.93 23.79 -32.00
CA ALA A 118 -43.92 24.76 -32.44
C ALA A 118 -42.60 24.05 -32.81
N ASP A 119 -42.15 23.07 -32.01
CA ASP A 119 -40.92 22.32 -32.24
C ASP A 119 -40.96 21.42 -33.49
N TRP A 120 -42.15 21.00 -33.94
CA TRP A 120 -42.32 20.33 -35.24
C TRP A 120 -41.89 21.22 -36.43
N PHE A 121 -41.98 22.55 -36.28
CA PHE A 121 -41.57 23.51 -37.31
C PHE A 121 -40.13 23.99 -37.17
N THR A 122 -39.52 23.95 -35.97
CA THR A 122 -38.20 24.54 -35.70
C THR A 122 -37.08 23.54 -35.36
N GLY A 123 -37.41 22.27 -35.12
CA GLY A 123 -36.44 21.25 -34.70
C GLY A 123 -35.99 21.51 -33.26
N GLY A 124 -36.67 20.88 -32.31
CA GLY A 124 -36.46 21.09 -30.87
C GLY A 124 -35.04 20.86 -30.36
N GLU A 125 -34.81 21.25 -29.10
CA GLU A 125 -33.52 21.15 -28.42
C GLU A 125 -33.07 19.69 -28.29
N ALA A 126 -32.02 19.31 -29.02
CA ALA A 126 -31.47 17.95 -29.01
C ALA A 126 -31.04 17.54 -27.58
N PRO A 127 -31.22 16.27 -27.20
CA PRO A 127 -30.74 15.79 -25.91
C PRO A 127 -29.22 15.99 -25.81
N PRO A 128 -28.69 16.44 -24.64
CA PRO A 128 -27.26 16.54 -24.41
C PRO A 128 -26.67 15.12 -24.25
N VAL A 129 -26.59 14.39 -25.36
CA VAL A 129 -25.94 13.08 -25.47
C VAL A 129 -24.49 13.31 -25.89
N GLY A 130 -23.64 13.64 -24.91
CA GLY A 130 -22.20 13.49 -25.10
C GLY A 130 -21.84 12.00 -25.23
N PRO A 131 -20.76 11.64 -25.95
CA PRO A 131 -20.26 10.27 -25.87
C PRO A 131 -19.94 9.92 -24.42
N PRO A 132 -20.07 8.65 -23.99
CA PRO A 132 -19.60 8.23 -22.68
C PRO A 132 -18.12 8.60 -22.52
N ASN A 133 -17.71 8.93 -21.29
CA ASN A 133 -16.29 9.11 -21.00
C ASN A 133 -15.53 7.81 -21.30
N PRO A 134 -14.22 7.87 -21.62
CA PRO A 134 -13.42 6.67 -21.67
C PRO A 134 -13.37 6.02 -20.28
N GLU A 135 -13.29 4.70 -20.25
CA GLU A 135 -13.05 3.98 -19.00
C GLU A 135 -11.71 4.40 -18.39
N PRO A 136 -11.62 4.55 -17.06
CA PRO A 136 -10.35 4.81 -16.39
C PRO A 136 -9.33 3.71 -16.70
N THR A 137 -8.12 4.09 -17.14
CA THR A 137 -7.02 3.15 -17.34
C THR A 137 -6.10 3.17 -16.13
N PHE A 138 -5.76 1.99 -15.62
CA PHE A 138 -4.86 1.83 -14.48
C PHE A 138 -3.61 1.08 -14.88
N SER A 139 -2.45 1.66 -14.57
CA SER A 139 -1.15 1.04 -14.80
C SER A 139 -0.45 0.82 -13.47
N VAL A 140 0.09 -0.38 -13.29
CA VAL A 140 0.88 -0.76 -12.12
C VAL A 140 2.35 -0.76 -12.45
N THR A 141 3.16 -0.38 -11.48
CA THR A 141 4.62 -0.43 -11.57
C THR A 141 5.06 -1.88 -11.42
N ALA A 142 5.83 -2.36 -12.41
CA ALA A 142 6.57 -3.61 -12.27
C ALA A 142 7.70 -3.38 -11.27
N VAL A 143 7.63 -4.08 -10.13
CA VAL A 143 8.67 -4.04 -9.11
C VAL A 143 9.32 -5.41 -9.06
N SER A 144 10.64 -5.46 -9.29
CA SER A 144 11.43 -6.66 -9.10
C SER A 144 12.47 -6.41 -8.00
N PRO A 145 12.67 -7.34 -7.07
CA PRO A 145 13.73 -7.22 -6.09
C PRO A 145 15.08 -7.02 -6.79
N PRO A 146 15.94 -6.12 -6.27
CA PRO A 146 17.28 -5.94 -6.82
C PRO A 146 18.09 -7.23 -6.67
N GLU A 147 18.96 -7.51 -7.64
CA GLU A 147 19.91 -8.62 -7.52
C GLU A 147 20.87 -8.38 -6.34
N ARG A 148 20.98 -9.36 -5.44
CA ARG A 148 21.88 -9.30 -4.28
C ARG A 148 22.99 -10.34 -4.44
N GLN A 149 24.23 -9.93 -4.19
CA GLN A 149 25.37 -10.84 -4.17
C GLN A 149 25.17 -11.95 -3.13
N ALA A 150 25.61 -13.18 -3.39
CA ALA A 150 25.53 -14.25 -2.39
C ALA A 150 26.34 -13.90 -1.12
N ILE A 151 25.85 -14.29 0.07
CA ILE A 151 26.65 -14.21 1.30
C ILE A 151 27.76 -15.26 1.21
N THR A 152 28.99 -14.86 1.48
CA THR A 152 30.12 -15.77 1.60
C THR A 152 30.36 -16.15 3.06
N GLY A 153 30.73 -17.40 3.33
CA GLY A 153 30.96 -17.88 4.69
C GLY A 153 29.96 -18.97 5.09
N SER A 154 29.91 -19.28 6.39
CA SER A 154 29.08 -20.36 6.92
C SER A 154 28.60 -20.03 8.32
N GLY A 155 27.34 -20.38 8.62
CA GLY A 155 26.79 -20.35 9.97
C GLY A 155 27.42 -21.39 10.91
N TYR A 156 28.15 -22.37 10.40
CA TYR A 156 28.70 -23.49 11.21
C TYR A 156 30.21 -23.42 11.41
N THR A 157 30.92 -22.61 10.62
CA THR A 157 32.39 -22.44 10.73
C THR A 157 32.76 -20.97 10.78
N GLY A 158 33.92 -20.66 11.38
CA GLY A 158 34.38 -19.29 11.57
C GLY A 158 33.75 -18.58 12.78
N THR A 159 33.99 -17.28 12.86
CA THR A 159 33.55 -16.42 13.98
C THR A 159 32.90 -15.15 13.47
N SER A 160 32.08 -14.55 14.33
CA SER A 160 31.55 -13.20 14.16
C SER A 160 31.85 -12.40 15.41
N SER A 161 32.01 -11.08 15.27
CA SER A 161 32.20 -10.16 16.40
C SER A 161 31.15 -9.06 16.37
N ALA A 162 30.62 -8.63 17.51
CA ALA A 162 29.68 -7.51 17.58
C ALA A 162 29.74 -6.79 18.93
N ARG A 163 29.14 -5.60 19.01
CA ARG A 163 28.76 -4.96 20.27
C ARG A 163 27.31 -5.28 20.59
N PRO A 164 27.00 -6.09 21.62
CA PRO A 164 25.61 -6.45 21.92
C PRO A 164 24.72 -5.24 22.19
N ALA A 165 25.24 -4.22 22.89
CA ALA A 165 24.51 -2.99 23.19
C ALA A 165 24.03 -2.25 21.92
N ASN A 166 24.78 -2.29 20.82
CA ASN A 166 24.37 -1.65 19.57
C ASN A 166 23.22 -2.44 18.91
N LEU A 167 23.27 -3.77 18.95
CA LEU A 167 22.16 -4.63 18.48
C LEU A 167 20.89 -4.42 19.32
N ARG A 168 21.01 -4.28 20.64
CA ARG A 168 19.90 -3.92 21.55
C ARG A 168 19.30 -2.55 21.22
N SER A 169 20.15 -1.58 20.90
CA SER A 169 19.73 -0.23 20.51
C SER A 169 18.96 -0.27 19.19
N PHE A 170 19.45 -1.01 18.19
CA PHE A 170 18.71 -1.26 16.94
C PHE A 170 17.36 -1.91 17.19
N ALA A 171 17.31 -2.95 18.02
CA ALA A 171 16.07 -3.67 18.33
C ALA A 171 15.04 -2.76 19.01
N THR A 172 15.47 -1.95 19.97
CA THR A 172 14.62 -1.00 20.70
C THR A 172 14.05 0.07 19.77
N ASN A 173 14.92 0.72 18.99
CA ASN A 173 14.51 1.79 18.09
C ASN A 173 13.62 1.26 16.95
N SER A 174 13.98 0.12 16.36
CA SER A 174 13.18 -0.53 15.32
C SER A 174 11.81 -0.97 15.84
N SER A 175 11.71 -1.47 17.08
CA SER A 175 10.42 -1.76 17.70
C SER A 175 9.56 -0.51 17.86
N GLY A 176 10.15 0.62 18.28
CA GLY A 176 9.48 1.92 18.30
C GLY A 176 8.93 2.33 16.93
N GLY A 177 9.76 2.24 15.89
CA GLY A 177 9.35 2.52 14.51
C GLY A 177 8.25 1.58 14.02
N ASN A 178 8.29 0.30 14.38
CA ASN A 178 7.23 -0.65 14.02
C ASN A 178 5.90 -0.30 14.71
N ASN A 179 5.94 0.11 15.97
CA ASN A 179 4.76 0.50 16.73
C ASN A 179 4.07 1.75 16.17
N GLU A 180 4.84 2.68 15.58
CA GLU A 180 4.30 3.84 14.87
C GLU A 180 3.54 3.45 13.59
N LEU A 181 3.97 2.37 12.89
CA LEU A 181 3.34 1.92 11.65
C LEU A 181 2.03 1.15 11.86
N ARG A 182 1.87 0.41 12.96
CA ARG A 182 0.67 -0.41 13.24
C ARG A 182 -0.66 0.35 13.16
N PRO A 183 -0.83 1.53 13.80
CA PRO A 183 -2.09 2.27 13.69
C PRO A 183 -2.33 2.76 12.26
N LYS A 184 -1.28 3.04 11.47
CA LYS A 184 -1.39 3.44 10.07
C LYS A 184 -1.92 2.28 9.21
N ALA A 185 -1.36 1.09 9.38
CA ALA A 185 -1.82 -0.13 8.70
C ALA A 185 -3.29 -0.43 9.04
N THR A 186 -3.66 -0.36 10.32
CA THR A 186 -5.05 -0.58 10.78
C THR A 186 -6.01 0.45 10.17
N THR A 187 -5.62 1.72 10.16
CA THR A 187 -6.45 2.82 9.61
C THR A 187 -6.65 2.64 8.11
N ALA A 188 -5.59 2.32 7.36
CA ALA A 188 -5.65 2.13 5.92
C ALA A 188 -6.52 0.92 5.54
N SER A 189 -6.36 -0.22 6.24
CA SER A 189 -7.18 -1.43 6.03
C SER A 189 -8.67 -1.19 6.36
N THR A 190 -8.95 -0.44 7.42
CA THR A 190 -10.33 -0.04 7.78
C THR A 190 -10.94 0.88 6.73
N ALA A 191 -10.19 1.89 6.27
CA ALA A 191 -10.64 2.81 5.23
C ALA A 191 -10.93 2.07 3.91
N TYR A 192 -10.10 1.07 3.57
CA TYR A 192 -10.34 0.21 2.41
C TYR A 192 -11.63 -0.59 2.54
N SER A 193 -11.87 -1.22 3.69
CA SER A 193 -13.11 -1.97 3.95
C SER A 193 -14.36 -1.07 3.83
N ASN A 194 -14.30 0.15 4.35
CA ASN A 194 -15.39 1.13 4.21
C ASN A 194 -15.60 1.57 2.76
N PHE A 195 -14.52 1.77 2.01
CA PHE A 195 -14.59 2.09 0.59
C PHE A 195 -15.27 0.95 -0.19
N GLU A 196 -14.83 -0.30 -0.03
CA GLU A 196 -15.45 -1.45 -0.71
C GLU A 196 -16.94 -1.62 -0.35
N GLY A 197 -17.30 -1.35 0.90
CA GLY A 197 -18.68 -1.45 1.37
C GLY A 197 -19.62 -0.34 0.90
N SER A 198 -19.10 0.74 0.30
CA SER A 198 -19.90 1.94 -0.01
C SER A 198 -19.71 2.49 -1.43
N CYS A 199 -18.66 2.08 -2.13
CA CYS A 199 -18.37 2.46 -3.50
C CYS A 199 -18.62 1.27 -4.43
N HIS A 200 -19.71 1.33 -5.20
CA HIS A 200 -20.16 0.26 -6.11
C HIS A 200 -20.20 0.71 -7.57
N TRP A 201 -19.72 1.92 -7.85
CA TRP A 201 -19.47 2.39 -9.21
C TRP A 201 -17.98 2.21 -9.53
N GLY A 202 -17.69 1.15 -10.27
CA GLY A 202 -16.35 0.58 -10.40
C GLY A 202 -16.01 -0.33 -9.22
N SER A 203 -14.81 -0.91 -9.24
CA SER A 203 -14.28 -1.72 -8.14
C SER A 203 -12.77 -1.60 -8.04
N LEU A 204 -12.26 -1.83 -6.84
CA LEU A 204 -10.84 -1.85 -6.51
C LEU A 204 -10.57 -3.13 -5.73
N SER A 205 -9.68 -3.99 -6.25
CA SER A 205 -9.12 -5.12 -5.52
C SER A 205 -7.73 -4.73 -5.03
N ALA A 206 -7.58 -4.49 -3.73
CA ALA A 206 -6.33 -4.05 -3.10
C ALA A 206 -6.03 -4.72 -1.75
N SER A 207 -6.80 -5.75 -1.36
CA SER A 207 -6.60 -6.48 -0.10
C SER A 207 -5.16 -7.02 0.08
N GLY A 208 -4.52 -7.42 -1.03
CA GLY A 208 -3.12 -7.84 -1.06
C GLY A 208 -2.14 -6.76 -0.59
N VAL A 209 -2.43 -5.48 -0.87
CA VAL A 209 -1.61 -4.33 -0.45
C VAL A 209 -1.61 -4.18 1.07
N PHE A 210 -2.79 -4.21 1.69
CA PHE A 210 -2.92 -4.05 3.15
C PHE A 210 -2.37 -5.27 3.90
N THR A 211 -2.62 -6.48 3.38
CA THR A 211 -2.00 -7.71 3.90
C THR A 211 -0.46 -7.65 3.77
N GLY A 212 0.05 -7.10 2.67
CA GLY A 212 1.47 -6.87 2.44
C GLY A 212 2.06 -5.89 3.45
N PHE A 213 1.35 -4.81 3.78
CA PHE A 213 1.78 -3.86 4.79
C PHE A 213 1.88 -4.50 6.19
N ASP A 214 0.91 -5.32 6.59
CA ASP A 214 0.98 -6.08 7.84
C ASP A 214 2.15 -7.08 7.86
N LYS A 215 2.41 -7.75 6.74
CA LYS A 215 3.57 -8.64 6.57
C LYS A 215 4.89 -7.88 6.67
N TYR A 216 4.98 -6.66 6.12
CA TYR A 216 6.16 -5.81 6.26
C TYR A 216 6.44 -5.46 7.73
N ILE A 217 5.42 -5.07 8.50
CA ILE A 217 5.57 -4.79 9.93
C ILE A 217 6.00 -6.06 10.68
N THR A 218 5.37 -7.21 10.38
CA THR A 218 5.71 -8.51 10.98
C THR A 218 7.16 -8.91 10.68
N ALA A 219 7.63 -8.70 9.45
CA ALA A 219 9.00 -8.98 9.09
C ALA A 219 9.98 -8.05 9.84
N ASN A 220 9.63 -6.78 10.03
CA ASN A 220 10.44 -5.86 10.84
C ASN A 220 10.43 -6.25 12.34
N ASP A 221 9.35 -6.84 12.85
CA ASP A 221 9.33 -7.38 14.21
C ASP A 221 10.24 -8.61 14.33
N ASN A 222 10.32 -9.42 13.28
CA ASN A 222 11.29 -10.51 13.23
C ASN A 222 12.74 -10.00 13.20
N ASP A 223 13.02 -8.87 12.54
CA ASP A 223 14.36 -8.24 12.61
C ASP A 223 14.71 -7.75 14.03
N VAL A 224 13.73 -7.24 14.78
CA VAL A 224 13.89 -6.90 16.21
C VAL A 224 14.20 -8.15 17.03
N LYS A 225 13.45 -9.24 16.82
CA LYS A 225 13.68 -10.52 17.51
C LYS A 225 15.04 -11.12 17.15
N TRP A 226 15.43 -11.03 15.88
CA TRP A 226 16.74 -11.45 15.38
C TRP A 226 17.85 -10.70 16.11
N ALA A 227 17.80 -9.36 16.14
CA ALA A 227 18.85 -8.55 16.75
C ALA A 227 18.98 -8.82 18.25
N ASN A 228 17.86 -8.98 18.96
CA ASN A 228 17.87 -9.37 20.37
C ASN A 228 18.50 -10.75 20.58
N THR A 229 18.10 -11.75 19.78
CA THR A 229 18.61 -13.13 19.90
C THR A 229 20.12 -13.19 19.65
N VAL A 230 20.60 -12.44 18.65
CA VAL A 230 22.04 -12.36 18.35
C VAL A 230 22.77 -11.63 19.48
N ALA A 231 22.21 -10.54 20.02
CA ALA A 231 22.78 -9.84 21.17
C ALA A 231 22.89 -10.75 22.40
N ASP A 232 21.84 -11.51 22.72
CA ASP A 232 21.83 -12.52 23.80
C ASP A 232 22.98 -13.52 23.63
N ALA A 233 23.22 -14.01 22.41
CA ALA A 233 24.28 -14.97 22.12
C ALA A 233 25.69 -14.39 22.35
N PHE A 234 25.90 -13.12 22.02
CA PHE A 234 27.16 -12.42 22.30
C PHE A 234 27.34 -12.13 23.81
N GLU A 235 26.30 -11.64 24.49
CA GLU A 235 26.33 -11.34 25.94
C GLU A 235 26.65 -12.59 26.78
N ALA A 236 26.10 -13.75 26.38
CA ALA A 236 26.38 -15.03 27.04
C ALA A 236 27.85 -15.46 26.93
N ALA A 237 28.59 -14.97 25.94
CA ALA A 237 29.98 -15.34 25.67
C ALA A 237 31.02 -14.33 26.20
N GLY A 238 30.60 -13.13 26.62
CA GLY A 238 31.49 -12.09 27.16
C GLY A 238 30.76 -10.77 27.41
N GLY A 239 31.19 -10.02 28.44
CA GLY A 239 30.51 -8.82 28.95
C GLY A 239 30.62 -7.56 28.07
N ASP A 240 30.55 -6.38 28.70
CA ASP A 240 30.42 -5.08 28.03
C ASP A 240 31.56 -4.80 27.02
N GLY A 241 31.25 -4.72 25.72
CA GLY A 241 32.22 -4.38 24.69
C GLY A 241 32.01 -5.09 23.35
N VAL A 242 33.10 -5.21 22.56
CA VAL A 242 33.12 -6.05 21.36
C VAL A 242 33.39 -7.48 21.78
N VAL A 243 32.47 -8.39 21.46
CA VAL A 243 32.57 -9.82 21.78
C VAL A 243 32.73 -10.59 20.48
N THR A 244 33.59 -11.61 20.48
CA THR A 244 33.75 -12.53 19.34
C THR A 244 33.27 -13.92 19.73
N VAL A 245 32.40 -14.52 18.93
CA VAL A 245 31.84 -15.86 19.15
C VAL A 245 31.95 -16.71 17.90
N ALA A 246 31.88 -18.03 18.06
CA ALA A 246 31.76 -18.95 16.92
C ALA A 246 30.42 -18.73 16.21
N ASN A 247 30.42 -18.80 14.87
CA ASN A 247 29.17 -18.68 14.09
C ASN A 247 28.13 -19.73 14.52
N ALA A 248 28.58 -20.95 14.86
CA ALA A 248 27.70 -22.01 15.33
C ALA A 248 26.92 -21.64 16.61
N THR A 249 27.48 -20.78 17.47
CA THR A 249 26.79 -20.29 18.68
C THR A 249 25.61 -19.39 18.31
N VAL A 250 25.80 -18.47 17.35
CA VAL A 250 24.74 -17.57 16.88
C VAL A 250 23.68 -18.36 16.11
N THR A 251 24.09 -19.33 15.28
CA THR A 251 23.18 -20.23 14.56
C THR A 251 22.27 -20.98 15.53
N ALA A 252 22.85 -21.63 16.54
CA ALA A 252 22.09 -22.38 17.53
C ALA A 252 21.11 -21.49 18.32
N ALA A 253 21.50 -20.24 18.62
CA ALA A 253 20.63 -19.29 19.29
C ALA A 253 19.42 -18.91 18.42
N LEU A 254 19.63 -18.60 17.14
CA LEU A 254 18.57 -18.29 16.18
C LEU A 254 17.62 -19.48 15.97
N GLU A 255 18.16 -20.68 15.79
CA GLU A 255 17.37 -21.92 15.65
C GLU A 255 16.52 -22.19 16.90
N THR A 256 17.11 -22.06 18.09
CA THR A 256 16.39 -22.24 19.37
C THR A 256 15.27 -21.22 19.53
N ALA A 257 15.49 -19.98 19.09
CA ALA A 257 14.49 -18.93 19.13
C ALA A 257 13.44 -19.05 18.00
N GLY A 258 13.61 -19.98 17.06
CA GLY A 258 12.77 -20.11 15.87
C GLY A 258 12.82 -18.88 14.97
N VAL A 259 13.99 -18.24 14.85
CA VAL A 259 14.22 -17.05 14.04
C VAL A 259 15.07 -17.44 12.83
N ASN A 260 14.59 -17.12 11.63
CA ASN A 260 15.39 -17.32 10.43
C ASN A 260 16.55 -16.33 10.41
N ALA A 261 17.75 -16.79 10.03
CA ALA A 261 18.91 -15.92 9.94
C ALA A 261 18.74 -14.85 8.85
N GLU A 262 18.18 -15.24 7.71
CA GLU A 262 17.97 -14.37 6.56
C GLU A 262 16.50 -13.94 6.44
N ARG A 263 16.31 -12.65 6.15
CA ARG A 263 15.03 -12.07 5.76
C ARG A 263 14.71 -12.50 4.32
N LYS A 264 13.43 -12.72 4.04
CA LYS A 264 12.94 -12.95 2.67
C LYS A 264 12.33 -11.68 2.11
N ASP A 265 12.50 -11.47 0.81
CA ASP A 265 11.81 -10.41 0.09
C ASP A 265 10.29 -10.54 0.25
N LEU A 266 9.63 -9.40 0.41
CA LEU A 266 8.19 -9.34 0.47
C LEU A 266 7.60 -9.39 -0.94
N GLU A 267 6.53 -10.18 -1.10
CA GLU A 267 5.70 -10.17 -2.29
C GLU A 267 4.36 -9.51 -1.94
N ILE A 268 4.01 -8.49 -2.73
CA ILE A 268 2.74 -7.77 -2.61
C ILE A 268 2.09 -7.70 -3.99
N ASP A 269 0.92 -8.33 -4.10
CA ASP A 269 0.09 -8.23 -5.29
C ASP A 269 -0.28 -6.77 -5.54
N PRO A 270 -0.11 -6.27 -6.78
CA PRO A 270 -0.51 -4.91 -7.10
C PRO A 270 -2.02 -4.72 -6.97
N PRO A 271 -2.50 -3.50 -6.65
CA PRO A 271 -3.92 -3.23 -6.71
C PRO A 271 -4.43 -3.38 -8.15
N GLN A 272 -5.69 -3.79 -8.30
CA GLN A 272 -6.38 -3.87 -9.58
C GLN A 272 -7.63 -3.00 -9.53
N MET A 273 -7.83 -2.17 -10.55
CA MET A 273 -8.98 -1.29 -10.66
C MET A 273 -9.78 -1.66 -11.91
N PHE A 274 -11.10 -1.72 -11.74
CA PHE A 274 -12.05 -1.92 -12.83
C PHE A 274 -13.06 -0.78 -12.78
N GLY A 275 -13.05 0.09 -13.80
CA GLY A 275 -14.05 1.15 -13.94
C GLY A 275 -15.44 0.56 -14.20
N ALA A 276 -16.50 1.28 -13.80
CA ALA A 276 -17.83 1.00 -14.33
C ALA A 276 -17.94 1.58 -15.75
N PRO A 277 -18.60 0.88 -16.69
CA PRO A 277 -18.79 1.39 -18.04
C PRO A 277 -19.56 2.71 -17.99
N PRO A 278 -19.01 3.82 -18.53
CA PRO A 278 -19.68 5.10 -18.51
C PRO A 278 -20.97 5.06 -19.31
N THR A 279 -22.02 5.73 -18.82
CA THR A 279 -23.32 5.74 -19.50
C THR A 279 -23.49 7.01 -20.36
N THR A 280 -24.55 7.07 -21.17
CA THR A 280 -24.97 8.31 -21.82
C THR A 280 -25.72 9.25 -20.87
N GLY A 281 -26.00 8.82 -19.63
CA GLY A 281 -26.90 9.49 -18.69
C GLY A 281 -28.38 9.13 -18.87
N TYR A 282 -28.70 8.34 -19.90
CA TYR A 282 -30.05 7.88 -20.23
C TYR A 282 -30.16 6.35 -20.15
N ALA A 283 -31.37 5.84 -19.87
CA ALA A 283 -31.77 4.44 -19.89
C ALA A 283 -32.68 4.16 -21.10
#